data_AF-A0A2D4H4I7-F1
#
_entry.id   AF-A0A2D4H4I7-F1
#
_cell.length_a   1.000
_cell.length_b   1.000
_cell.length_c   1.000
_cell.angle_alpha   90.00
_cell.angle_beta   90.00
_cell.angle_gamma   90.00
#
_symmetry.space_group_name_H-M   'P 1'
#
loop_
_entity.id
_entity.type
_entity.pdbx_description
1 polymer ?
#
loop_
_entity_poly.entity_id
_entity_poly.type
_entity_poly.pdbx_seq_one_letter_code
_entity_poly.pdbx_strand_id
1 'polypeptide(L)'
;KMASRKMEFVNLIGKKMGLDKLDILGELFHGKFRHLLANILIHLNHTDLINMAKVSITWKKILLSDKWAFQMYNKALKLSLNSNTVVAKQSDTREYALHREPLTYIQKLASTQINFSKKTSRMKANTQNNQSSSFSRHSQFSEVAKTLKNTESLKVCHRCGSPAKYDSHLQRATCVRESCGFDFCTKCLCSYHSATDCIIGKPVKTSFRLGPLPCSKKSKQNLRRL
;
A
#
# COMPACT_ATOMS: atom_id res chain seq x y z
N LYS A 1 27.82 -17.73 44.07
CA LYS A 1 27.34 -17.28 42.73
C LYS A 1 26.37 -18.32 42.20
N MET A 2 25.06 -18.11 42.34
CA MET A 2 24.06 -19.04 41.79
C MET A 2 23.96 -18.85 40.28
N ALA A 3 24.26 -19.90 39.53
CA ALA A 3 24.04 -19.95 38.09
C ALA A 3 22.53 -20.00 37.84
N SER A 4 21.98 -18.91 37.32
CA SER A 4 20.61 -18.87 36.80
C SER A 4 20.53 -19.84 35.63
N ARG A 5 19.98 -21.04 35.87
CA ARG A 5 19.65 -22.00 34.82
C ARG A 5 18.60 -21.35 33.93
N LYS A 6 19.02 -20.86 32.77
CA LYS A 6 18.14 -20.41 31.70
C LYS A 6 17.36 -21.63 31.22
N MET A 7 16.19 -21.88 31.79
CA MET A 7 15.27 -22.90 31.32
C MET A 7 14.78 -22.45 29.94
N GLU A 8 15.35 -23.02 28.89
CA GLU A 8 14.86 -22.81 27.53
C GLU A 8 13.56 -23.60 27.37
N PHE A 9 12.43 -22.94 27.59
CA PHE A 9 11.14 -23.47 27.20
C PHE A 9 11.08 -23.54 25.67
N VAL A 10 11.43 -24.70 25.14
CA VAL A 10 11.29 -25.04 23.73
C VAL A 10 9.81 -25.33 23.47
N ASN A 11 9.21 -24.62 22.52
CA ASN A 11 7.82 -24.80 22.05
C ASN A 11 6.69 -24.42 23.02
N LEU A 12 6.86 -23.39 23.87
CA LEU A 12 5.76 -22.87 24.66
C LEU A 12 4.68 -22.23 23.76
N ILE A 13 3.51 -22.87 23.70
CA ILE A 13 2.30 -22.30 23.06
C ILE A 13 1.98 -20.99 23.78
N GLY A 14 1.89 -19.90 23.02
CA GLY A 14 1.58 -18.59 23.57
C GLY A 14 2.77 -17.77 24.08
N LYS A 15 4.03 -18.19 23.83
CA LYS A 15 5.23 -17.38 24.16
C LYS A 15 5.17 -15.92 23.66
N LYS A 16 4.40 -15.68 22.60
CA LYS A 16 4.23 -14.37 21.96
C LYS A 16 2.84 -13.77 22.18
N MET A 17 1.98 -14.39 23.01
CA MET A 17 0.67 -13.83 23.37
C MET A 17 0.85 -12.61 24.28
N GLY A 18 0.08 -11.55 24.02
CA GLY A 18 0.10 -10.32 24.82
C GLY A 18 1.22 -9.33 24.47
N LEU A 19 1.97 -9.54 23.39
CA LEU A 19 2.94 -8.56 22.89
C LEU A 19 2.23 -7.48 22.06
N ASP A 20 2.45 -6.21 22.41
CA ASP A 20 1.88 -5.06 21.68
C ASP A 20 2.42 -4.97 20.24
N LYS A 21 3.66 -5.41 20.01
CA LYS A 21 4.34 -5.38 18.72
C LYS A 21 5.07 -6.68 18.49
N LEU A 22 4.89 -7.25 17.30
CA LEU A 22 5.50 -8.51 16.89
C LEU A 22 6.21 -8.34 15.55
N ASP A 23 7.49 -8.70 15.49
CA ASP A 23 8.23 -8.78 14.23
C ASP A 23 7.94 -10.11 13.52
N ILE A 24 6.93 -10.09 12.67
CA ILE A 24 6.47 -11.28 11.93
C ILE A 24 7.60 -11.88 11.09
N LEU A 25 8.42 -11.05 10.43
CA LEU A 25 9.50 -11.52 9.57
C LEU A 25 10.63 -12.14 10.40
N GLY A 26 10.98 -11.53 11.53
CA GLY A 26 11.91 -12.08 12.49
C GLY A 26 11.45 -13.44 13.03
N GLU A 27 10.20 -13.56 13.46
CA GLU A 27 9.65 -14.82 13.98
C GLU A 27 9.62 -15.92 12.90
N LEU A 28 9.21 -15.59 11.67
CA LEU A 28 9.25 -16.55 10.55
C LEU A 28 10.66 -17.01 10.22
N PHE A 29 11.65 -16.12 10.32
CA PHE A 29 13.05 -16.44 10.11
C PHE A 29 13.61 -17.34 11.21
N HIS A 30 13.34 -17.04 12.48
CA HIS A 30 13.72 -17.88 13.61
C HIS A 30 13.04 -19.26 13.56
N GLY A 31 11.77 -19.31 13.14
CA GLY A 31 11.02 -20.54 12.91
C GLY A 31 11.42 -21.31 11.64
N LYS A 32 12.42 -20.82 10.87
CA LYS A 32 12.93 -21.43 9.63
C LYS A 32 11.85 -21.63 8.54
N PHE A 33 10.79 -20.81 8.53
CA PHE A 33 9.72 -20.87 7.54
C PHE A 33 10.09 -20.15 6.23
N ARG A 34 11.11 -20.67 5.54
CA ARG A 34 11.68 -20.05 4.34
C ARG A 34 10.66 -19.83 3.21
N HIS A 35 9.72 -20.75 3.04
CA HIS A 35 8.70 -20.67 1.99
C HIS A 35 7.74 -19.48 2.21
N LEU A 36 7.34 -19.22 3.46
CA LEU A 36 6.49 -18.06 3.78
C LEU A 36 7.24 -16.75 3.57
N LEU A 37 8.51 -16.70 3.95
CA LEU A 37 9.37 -15.55 3.70
C LEU A 37 9.51 -15.27 2.20
N ALA A 38 9.80 -16.30 1.39
CA ALA A 38 9.88 -16.17 -0.06
C ALA A 38 8.56 -15.67 -0.67
N ASN A 39 7.42 -16.20 -0.21
CA ASN A 39 6.11 -15.77 -0.68
C ASN A 39 5.84 -14.30 -0.36
N ILE A 40 6.20 -13.84 0.84
CA ILE A 40 6.08 -12.42 1.22
C ILE A 40 6.99 -11.55 0.34
N LEU A 41 8.24 -11.97 0.15
CA LEU A 41 9.24 -11.22 -0.61
C LEU A 41 8.84 -11.03 -2.08
N ILE A 42 8.21 -12.02 -2.71
CA ILE A 42 7.74 -11.95 -4.10
C ILE A 42 6.73 -10.81 -4.32
N HIS A 43 5.95 -10.47 -3.29
CA HIS A 43 4.96 -9.39 -3.37
C HIS A 43 5.55 -7.99 -3.12
N LEU A 44 6.83 -7.87 -2.78
CA LEU A 44 7.47 -6.57 -2.52
C LEU A 44 8.01 -5.94 -3.79
N ASN A 45 7.72 -4.65 -3.98
CA ASN A 45 8.26 -3.87 -5.09
C ASN A 45 9.73 -3.47 -4.84
N HIS A 46 10.40 -3.00 -5.90
CA HIS A 46 11.81 -2.57 -5.85
C HIS A 46 12.10 -1.58 -4.70
N THR A 47 11.24 -0.59 -4.49
CA THR A 47 11.39 0.40 -3.42
C THR A 47 11.21 -0.23 -2.04
N ASP A 48 10.26 -1.15 -1.91
CA ASP A 48 9.96 -1.81 -0.63
C ASP A 48 11.08 -2.76 -0.23
N LEU A 49 11.70 -3.47 -1.19
CA LEU A 49 12.90 -4.28 -0.95
C LEU A 49 14.07 -3.44 -0.41
N ILE A 50 14.27 -2.23 -0.94
CA ILE A 50 15.30 -1.30 -0.45
C ILE A 50 14.96 -0.82 0.97
N ASN A 51 13.71 -0.45 1.22
CA ASN A 51 13.28 0.00 2.54
C ASN A 51 13.36 -1.12 3.57
N MET A 52 12.96 -2.34 3.22
CA MET A 52 13.03 -3.53 4.05
C MET A 52 14.47 -3.79 4.53
N ALA A 53 15.46 -3.67 3.64
CA ALA A 53 16.88 -3.81 3.99
C ALA A 53 17.38 -2.73 4.97
N LYS A 54 16.69 -1.60 5.09
CA LYS A 54 17.00 -0.49 6.02
C LYS A 54 16.31 -0.61 7.37
N VAL A 55 15.28 -1.46 7.51
CA VAL A 55 14.52 -1.61 8.77
C VAL A 55 15.38 -2.21 9.88
N SER A 56 16.05 -3.33 9.60
CA SER A 56 16.92 -3.99 10.57
C SER A 56 17.95 -4.90 9.90
N ILE A 57 18.99 -5.26 10.65
CA ILE A 57 20.01 -6.22 10.20
C ILE A 57 19.39 -7.59 9.96
N THR A 58 18.42 -8.00 10.79
CA THR A 58 17.70 -9.28 10.65
C THR A 58 16.89 -9.31 9.35
N TRP A 59 16.17 -8.23 9.04
CA TRP A 59 15.38 -8.12 7.81
C TRP A 59 16.27 -8.11 6.57
N LYS A 60 17.42 -7.43 6.66
CA LYS A 60 18.45 -7.51 5.61
C LYS A 60 18.95 -8.94 5.43
N LYS A 61 19.24 -9.69 6.50
CA LYS A 61 19.66 -11.10 6.41
C LYS A 61 18.58 -11.98 5.75
N ILE A 62 17.30 -11.77 6.09
CA ILE A 62 16.17 -12.48 5.45
C ILE A 62 16.18 -12.22 3.95
N LEU A 63 16.27 -10.96 3.54
CA LEU A 63 16.30 -10.57 2.13
C LEU A 63 17.49 -11.18 1.39
N LEU A 64 18.69 -11.17 2.00
CA LEU A 64 19.90 -11.73 1.40
C LEU A 64 19.89 -13.28 1.34
N SER A 65 19.09 -13.93 2.19
CA SER A 65 18.98 -15.39 2.22
C SER A 65 18.14 -15.95 1.08
N ASP A 66 17.25 -15.14 0.50
CA ASP A 66 16.41 -15.53 -0.63
C ASP A 66 17.06 -15.12 -1.97
N LYS A 67 17.21 -16.08 -2.88
CA LYS A 67 17.93 -15.88 -4.15
C LYS A 67 17.21 -14.86 -5.05
N TRP A 68 15.88 -14.93 -5.14
CA TRP A 68 15.10 -14.04 -6.00
C TRP A 68 15.08 -12.63 -5.42
N ALA A 69 14.81 -12.50 -4.12
CA ALA A 69 14.76 -11.22 -3.45
C ALA A 69 16.11 -10.50 -3.48
N PHE A 70 17.21 -11.23 -3.29
CA PHE A 70 18.55 -10.68 -3.41
C PHE A 70 18.84 -10.12 -4.81
N GLN A 71 18.48 -10.85 -5.87
CA GLN A 71 18.65 -10.39 -7.25
C GLN A 71 17.82 -9.13 -7.52
N MET A 72 16.56 -9.12 -7.10
CA MET A 72 15.65 -8.00 -7.29
C MET A 72 16.06 -6.76 -6.49
N TYR A 73 16.59 -6.95 -5.28
CA TYR A 73 17.18 -5.89 -4.47
C TYR A 73 18.41 -5.27 -5.13
N ASN A 74 19.35 -6.08 -5.64
CA ASN A 74 20.52 -5.54 -6.36
C ASN A 74 20.11 -4.79 -7.63
N LYS A 75 19.10 -5.29 -8.36
CA LYS A 75 18.53 -4.59 -9.51
C LYS A 75 17.91 -3.25 -9.08
N ALA A 76 17.15 -3.24 -7.99
CA ALA A 76 16.56 -2.02 -7.44
C ALA A 76 17.62 -0.98 -7.03
N LEU A 77 18.70 -1.42 -6.38
CA LEU A 77 19.82 -0.54 -6.01
C LEU A 77 20.49 0.08 -7.23
N LYS A 78 20.77 -0.71 -8.28
CA LYS A 78 21.37 -0.20 -9.53
C LYS A 78 20.47 0.84 -10.20
N LEU A 79 19.16 0.59 -10.26
CA LEU A 79 18.19 1.53 -10.81
C LEU A 79 18.12 2.82 -9.99
N SER A 80 18.12 2.72 -8.65
CA SER A 80 18.12 3.89 -7.75
C SER A 80 19.40 4.71 -7.85
N LEU A 81 20.55 4.08 -8.12
CA LEU A 81 21.82 4.79 -8.30
C LEU A 81 21.84 5.53 -9.64
N ASN A 82 21.36 4.88 -10.71
CA ASN A 82 21.28 5.47 -12.05
C ASN A 82 20.24 6.61 -12.15
N SER A 83 19.13 6.56 -11.41
CA SER A 83 18.21 7.69 -11.33
C SER A 83 18.85 8.91 -10.67
N ASN A 84 19.71 8.70 -9.68
CA ASN A 84 20.42 9.80 -9.00
C ASN A 84 21.52 10.41 -9.88
N THR A 85 22.15 9.65 -10.78
CA THR A 85 23.15 10.18 -11.72
C THR A 85 22.54 10.98 -12.87
N VAL A 86 21.31 10.66 -13.30
CA VAL A 86 20.57 11.46 -14.30
C VAL A 86 20.13 12.81 -13.72
N VAL A 87 19.75 12.84 -12.43
CA VAL A 87 19.41 14.11 -11.74
C VAL A 87 20.67 14.93 -11.45
N ALA A 88 21.81 14.30 -11.15
CA ALA A 88 23.09 15.01 -10.93
C ALA A 88 23.71 15.57 -12.23
N LYS A 89 23.47 14.95 -13.40
CA LYS A 89 23.94 15.47 -14.69
C LYS A 89 23.13 16.64 -15.25
N GLN A 90 21.93 16.93 -14.71
CA GLN A 90 21.13 18.08 -15.11
C GLN A 90 21.40 19.35 -14.28
N SER A 91 22.27 19.30 -13.27
CA SER A 91 22.63 20.46 -12.45
C SER A 91 23.99 21.07 -12.76
N ASP A 92 24.72 20.58 -13.77
CA ASP A 92 26.07 21.06 -14.11
C ASP A 92 26.16 21.56 -15.55
N THR A 93 25.34 22.56 -15.86
CA THR A 93 25.61 23.50 -16.95
C THR A 93 25.60 24.89 -16.34
N ARG A 94 26.72 25.25 -15.70
CA ARG A 94 27.09 26.65 -15.46
C ARG A 94 27.26 27.33 -16.81
N GLU A 95 26.15 27.80 -17.39
CA GLU A 95 26.24 28.88 -18.35
C GLU A 95 26.54 30.18 -17.59
N TYR A 96 27.56 30.83 -18.12
CA TYR A 96 28.26 31.98 -17.62
C TYR A 96 27.38 33.22 -17.80
N ALA A 97 26.53 33.54 -16.81
CA ALA A 97 25.93 34.86 -16.71
C ALA A 97 26.81 35.75 -15.81
N LEU A 98 27.82 36.39 -16.41
CA LEU A 98 28.33 37.64 -15.89
C LEU A 98 27.18 38.64 -15.94
N HIS A 99 26.69 39.07 -14.79
CA HIS A 99 26.36 40.47 -14.50
C HIS A 99 26.03 40.55 -13.01
N ARG A 100 27.03 40.98 -12.23
CA ARG A 100 26.76 41.64 -10.95
C ARG A 100 26.28 43.04 -11.29
N GLU A 101 25.08 43.39 -10.83
CA GLU A 101 24.72 44.79 -10.58
C GLU A 101 24.15 44.89 -9.16
N PRO A 102 24.56 45.88 -8.35
CA PRO A 102 24.21 45.97 -6.95
C PRO A 102 22.75 46.43 -6.75
N LEU A 103 22.11 45.90 -5.71
CA LEU A 103 20.76 46.26 -5.26
C LEU A 103 20.72 47.71 -4.74
N THR A 104 20.26 48.65 -5.55
CA THR A 104 19.77 49.94 -5.02
C THR A 104 18.60 50.50 -5.85
N TYR A 105 17.55 50.86 -5.11
CA TYR A 105 16.45 51.74 -5.49
C TYR A 105 15.39 51.16 -6.44
N ILE A 106 14.24 50.78 -5.86
CA ILE A 106 12.92 51.35 -6.20
C ILE A 106 12.00 51.00 -5.01
N GLN A 107 11.54 52.05 -4.35
CA GLN A 107 10.38 51.99 -3.47
C GLN A 107 9.24 52.73 -4.19
N LYS A 108 8.03 52.18 -4.03
CA LYS A 108 6.68 52.79 -4.09
C LYS A 108 5.76 52.44 -5.27
N LEU A 109 4.63 51.85 -4.83
CA LEU A 109 3.24 51.97 -5.30
C LEU A 109 2.89 51.13 -6.55
N ALA A 110 1.81 50.34 -6.63
CA ALA A 110 0.63 50.19 -5.79
C ALA A 110 -0.06 48.83 -6.07
N SER A 111 -0.78 48.35 -5.06
CA SER A 111 -2.07 47.64 -5.15
C SER A 111 -2.26 46.48 -6.14
N THR A 112 -2.14 45.25 -5.65
CA THR A 112 -3.19 44.21 -5.76
C THR A 112 -2.86 43.10 -4.74
N GLN A 113 -3.54 43.11 -3.60
CA GLN A 113 -3.41 42.05 -2.60
C GLN A 113 -4.03 40.76 -3.10
N ILE A 114 -3.13 39.85 -3.49
CA ILE A 114 -3.34 38.41 -3.45
C ILE A 114 -3.32 38.01 -1.97
N ASN A 115 -4.44 37.53 -1.44
CA ASN A 115 -4.43 36.83 -0.16
C ASN A 115 -3.93 35.39 -0.38
N PHE A 116 -2.64 35.17 -0.15
CA PHE A 116 -2.08 33.85 0.12
C PHE A 116 -2.32 33.48 1.58
N SER A 117 -2.94 32.32 1.81
CA SER A 117 -2.76 31.56 3.06
C SER A 117 -2.33 30.14 2.71
N LYS A 118 -1.08 29.84 3.05
CA LYS A 118 -0.44 28.52 2.95
C LYS A 118 -1.13 27.53 3.90
N LYS A 119 -1.25 26.26 3.48
CA LYS A 119 -0.76 25.09 4.25
C LYS A 119 -0.75 23.79 3.41
N THR A 120 0.47 23.37 3.09
CA THR A 120 1.00 21.98 3.15
C THR A 120 0.22 20.82 2.54
N SER A 121 0.75 20.19 1.49
CA SER A 121 1.25 18.80 1.56
C SER A 121 1.97 18.38 0.27
N ARG A 122 3.11 17.72 0.48
CA ARG A 122 4.10 17.20 -0.48
C ARG A 122 3.49 16.43 -1.67
N MET A 123 3.85 16.87 -2.87
CA MET A 123 3.76 16.10 -4.11
C MET A 123 4.92 15.09 -4.17
N LYS A 124 4.61 13.81 -4.40
CA LYS A 124 5.54 12.85 -4.99
C LYS A 124 5.16 12.70 -6.46
N ALA A 125 5.98 13.27 -7.33
CA ALA A 125 5.94 13.01 -8.76
C ALA A 125 6.38 11.56 -9.02
N ASN A 126 5.66 10.86 -9.90
CA ASN A 126 6.20 9.70 -10.58
C ASN A 126 6.09 9.91 -12.09
N THR A 127 7.17 9.52 -12.74
CA THR A 127 7.61 9.85 -14.10
C THR A 127 6.85 9.05 -15.16
N GLN A 128 6.44 9.78 -16.20
CA GLN A 128 6.28 9.44 -17.63
C GLN A 128 5.93 8.00 -18.03
N ASN A 129 4.80 7.84 -18.74
CA ASN A 129 4.83 7.28 -20.09
C ASN A 129 3.56 7.62 -20.90
N ASN A 130 3.80 7.80 -22.20
CA ASN A 130 2.89 7.98 -23.34
C ASN A 130 2.30 9.37 -23.62
N GLN A 131 2.78 9.90 -24.75
CA GLN A 131 2.19 10.93 -25.57
C GLN A 131 0.74 10.56 -25.93
N SER A 132 -0.20 11.31 -25.37
CA SER A 132 -1.48 11.68 -25.99
C SER A 132 -2.07 12.79 -25.12
N SER A 133 -2.06 14.03 -25.63
CA SER A 133 -2.82 15.19 -25.10
C SER A 133 -3.07 15.15 -23.58
N SER A 134 -2.00 15.28 -22.77
CA SER A 134 -2.05 14.90 -21.36
C SER A 134 -2.81 15.92 -20.51
N PHE A 135 -4.14 15.84 -20.52
CA PHE A 135 -4.93 16.22 -19.34
C PHE A 135 -4.38 15.39 -18.17
N SER A 136 -3.74 16.07 -17.23
CA SER A 136 -3.29 15.48 -15.98
C SER A 136 -4.39 14.63 -15.35
N ARG A 137 -4.05 13.54 -14.67
CA ARG A 137 -5.05 12.73 -13.95
C ARG A 137 -5.89 13.60 -13.02
N HIS A 138 -5.30 14.62 -12.39
CA HIS A 138 -6.07 15.56 -11.57
C HIS A 138 -7.07 16.38 -12.40
N SER A 139 -6.74 16.76 -13.63
CA SER A 139 -7.61 17.62 -14.45
C SER A 139 -8.81 16.83 -14.93
N GLN A 140 -8.61 15.56 -15.32
CA GLN A 140 -9.69 14.62 -15.64
C GLN A 140 -10.67 14.44 -14.46
N PHE A 141 -10.15 14.23 -13.24
CA PHE A 141 -11.00 14.13 -12.06
C PHE A 141 -11.70 15.46 -11.75
N SER A 142 -11.01 16.60 -11.89
CA SER A 142 -11.59 17.91 -11.62
C SER A 142 -12.67 18.32 -12.61
N GLU A 143 -12.54 17.93 -13.88
CA GLU A 143 -13.51 18.21 -14.93
C GLU A 143 -14.79 17.40 -14.72
N VAL A 144 -14.65 16.10 -14.46
CA VAL A 144 -15.79 15.24 -14.15
C VAL A 144 -16.46 15.67 -12.84
N ALA A 145 -15.70 16.14 -11.84
CA ALA A 145 -16.25 16.60 -10.57
C ALA A 145 -17.23 17.78 -10.73
N LYS A 146 -17.01 18.66 -11.72
CA LYS A 146 -17.93 19.78 -12.01
C LYS A 146 -19.29 19.31 -12.53
N THR A 147 -19.36 18.11 -13.11
CA THR A 147 -20.58 17.53 -13.69
C THR A 147 -21.39 16.69 -12.70
N LEU A 148 -20.93 16.57 -11.46
CA LEU A 148 -21.61 15.80 -10.43
C LEU A 148 -22.79 16.57 -9.83
N LYS A 149 -23.83 15.83 -9.46
CA LYS A 149 -24.94 16.33 -8.65
C LYS A 149 -24.56 16.29 -7.16
N ASN A 150 -25.29 17.03 -6.32
CA ASN A 150 -24.98 17.15 -4.89
C ASN A 150 -24.94 15.83 -4.11
N THR A 151 -25.64 14.79 -4.58
CA THR A 151 -25.70 13.46 -3.94
C THR A 151 -24.67 12.47 -4.50
N GLU A 152 -23.97 12.84 -5.57
CA GLU A 152 -22.98 12.02 -6.24
C GLU A 152 -21.57 12.48 -5.82
N SER A 153 -20.62 11.55 -5.77
CA SER A 153 -19.20 11.90 -5.59
C SER A 153 -18.32 11.11 -6.55
N LEU A 154 -17.00 11.33 -6.52
CA LEU A 154 -16.07 10.58 -7.37
C LEU A 154 -15.35 9.50 -6.57
N LYS A 155 -15.24 8.32 -7.18
CA LYS A 155 -14.30 7.27 -6.79
C LYS A 155 -13.39 6.90 -7.95
N VAL A 156 -12.28 6.25 -7.63
CA VAL A 156 -11.34 5.73 -8.61
C VAL A 156 -11.86 4.40 -9.13
N CYS A 157 -11.94 4.23 -10.46
CA CYS A 157 -12.30 2.95 -11.05
C CYS A 157 -11.25 1.88 -10.73
N HIS A 158 -11.68 0.71 -10.22
CA HIS A 158 -10.76 -0.39 -9.90
C HIS A 158 -10.08 -1.03 -11.13
N ARG A 159 -10.69 -0.94 -12.32
CA ARG A 159 -10.14 -1.54 -13.55
C ARG A 159 -9.09 -0.66 -14.24
N CYS A 160 -9.35 0.65 -14.33
CA CYS A 160 -8.55 1.55 -15.17
C CYS A 160 -8.02 2.81 -14.45
N GLY A 161 -8.43 3.06 -13.20
CA GLY A 161 -8.01 4.23 -12.44
C GLY A 161 -8.65 5.56 -12.89
N SER A 162 -9.57 5.54 -13.86
CA SER A 162 -10.32 6.72 -14.32
C SER A 162 -11.39 7.15 -13.30
N PRO A 163 -11.87 8.41 -13.37
CA PRO A 163 -12.95 8.87 -12.51
C PRO A 163 -14.22 8.05 -12.73
N ALA A 164 -14.83 7.62 -11.63
CA ALA A 164 -16.11 6.93 -11.60
C ALA A 164 -17.11 7.72 -10.74
N LYS A 165 -18.31 7.95 -11.26
CA LYS A 165 -19.41 8.57 -10.52
C LYS A 165 -19.90 7.59 -9.48
N TYR A 166 -19.91 8.00 -8.23
CA TYR A 166 -20.30 7.20 -7.08
C TYR A 166 -21.61 7.71 -6.50
N ASP A 167 -22.56 6.78 -6.35
CA ASP A 167 -23.82 6.98 -5.66
C ASP A 167 -23.73 6.33 -4.27
N SER A 168 -23.87 7.16 -3.23
CA SER A 168 -23.80 6.72 -1.84
C SER A 168 -25.01 5.88 -1.41
N HIS A 169 -26.20 6.15 -1.96
CA HIS A 169 -27.43 5.45 -1.59
C HIS A 169 -27.39 4.01 -2.08
N LEU A 170 -26.88 3.80 -3.30
CA LEU A 170 -26.78 2.47 -3.92
C LEU A 170 -25.42 1.81 -3.70
N GLN A 171 -24.46 2.52 -3.08
CA GLN A 171 -23.09 2.04 -2.89
C GLN A 171 -22.45 1.60 -4.23
N ARG A 172 -22.81 2.28 -5.31
CA ARG A 172 -22.54 1.94 -6.72
C ARG A 172 -21.60 2.98 -7.32
N ALA A 173 -20.62 2.54 -8.12
CA ALA A 173 -19.78 3.45 -8.87
C ALA A 173 -19.69 3.04 -10.34
N THR A 174 -19.86 4.00 -11.24
CA THR A 174 -19.81 3.77 -12.69
C THR A 174 -18.70 4.60 -13.31
N CYS A 175 -17.79 3.95 -14.03
CA CYS A 175 -16.67 4.63 -14.68
C CYS A 175 -17.16 5.58 -15.79
N VAL A 176 -16.66 6.82 -15.79
CA VAL A 176 -17.04 7.85 -16.79
C VAL A 176 -16.30 7.67 -18.11
N ARG A 177 -15.17 6.95 -18.11
CA ARG A 177 -14.41 6.71 -19.33
C ARG A 177 -15.22 5.84 -20.29
N GLU A 178 -15.45 6.33 -21.50
CA GLU A 178 -16.22 5.64 -22.55
C GLU A 178 -15.70 4.23 -22.85
N SER A 179 -14.37 4.04 -22.83
CA SER A 179 -13.75 2.73 -23.07
C SER A 179 -13.87 1.75 -21.91
N CYS A 180 -14.23 2.20 -20.70
CA CYS A 180 -14.37 1.34 -19.54
C CYS A 180 -15.85 1.12 -19.19
N GLY A 181 -16.63 2.19 -19.01
CA GLY A 181 -18.06 2.14 -18.68
C GLY A 181 -18.45 1.21 -17.51
N PHE A 182 -17.47 0.74 -16.73
CA PHE A 182 -17.68 -0.37 -15.82
C PHE A 182 -18.43 0.09 -14.59
N ASP A 183 -19.53 -0.61 -14.33
CA ASP A 183 -20.39 -0.38 -13.18
C ASP A 183 -20.12 -1.42 -12.08
N PHE A 184 -19.71 -0.94 -10.91
CA PHE A 184 -19.24 -1.77 -9.82
C PHE A 184 -19.83 -1.38 -8.48
N CYS A 185 -20.03 -2.37 -7.62
CA CYS A 185 -20.35 -2.13 -6.23
C CYS A 185 -19.10 -1.69 -5.49
N THR A 186 -19.17 -0.60 -4.74
CA THR A 186 -18.01 -0.07 -4.03
C THR A 186 -17.69 -0.78 -2.73
N LYS A 187 -18.59 -1.67 -2.29
CA LYS A 187 -18.29 -2.63 -1.23
C LYS A 187 -17.37 -3.71 -1.80
N CYS A 188 -17.77 -4.44 -2.85
CA CYS A 188 -17.06 -5.66 -3.31
C CYS A 188 -16.10 -5.45 -4.46
N LEU A 189 -16.15 -4.30 -5.11
CA LEU A 189 -15.40 -3.97 -6.32
C LEU A 189 -15.72 -4.92 -7.49
N CYS A 190 -16.73 -5.77 -7.36
CA CYS A 190 -17.28 -6.59 -8.44
C CYS A 190 -18.36 -5.81 -9.22
N SER A 191 -18.82 -6.39 -10.33
CA SER A 191 -19.96 -5.87 -11.10
C SER A 191 -21.14 -5.55 -10.17
N TYR A 192 -21.82 -4.44 -10.40
CA TYR A 192 -22.92 -4.03 -9.53
C TYR A 192 -24.03 -5.09 -9.42
N HIS A 193 -24.58 -5.24 -8.22
CA HIS A 193 -25.65 -6.19 -7.92
C HIS A 193 -26.92 -5.42 -7.58
N SER A 194 -27.91 -5.41 -8.46
CA SER A 194 -29.19 -4.73 -8.23
C SER A 194 -30.21 -5.58 -7.46
N ALA A 195 -30.15 -6.90 -7.62
CA ALA A 195 -31.15 -7.83 -7.09
C ALA A 195 -30.65 -8.71 -5.92
N THR A 196 -29.34 -8.73 -5.68
CA THR A 196 -28.73 -9.53 -4.61
C THR A 196 -27.93 -8.62 -3.69
N ASP A 197 -28.19 -8.72 -2.39
CA ASP A 197 -27.41 -7.97 -1.40
C ASP A 197 -25.93 -8.27 -1.52
N CYS A 198 -25.12 -7.22 -1.41
CA CYS A 198 -23.68 -7.34 -1.50
C CYS A 198 -23.16 -8.18 -0.32
N ILE A 199 -22.66 -9.39 -0.61
CA ILE A 199 -22.10 -10.32 0.37
C ILE A 199 -20.71 -9.84 0.79
N ILE A 200 -20.66 -8.73 1.52
CA ILE A 200 -19.46 -8.29 2.23
C ILE A 200 -19.83 -8.03 3.66
N GLY A 201 -19.06 -8.69 4.51
CA GLY A 201 -19.62 -9.31 5.69
C GLY A 201 -19.57 -10.79 5.39
N LYS A 202 -18.52 -11.44 5.87
CA LYS A 202 -18.52 -12.88 6.04
C LYS A 202 -19.92 -13.22 6.61
N PRO A 203 -20.77 -14.08 6.02
CA PRO A 203 -21.37 -15.02 6.93
C PRO A 203 -20.13 -15.64 7.56
N VAL A 204 -19.92 -15.40 8.86
CA VAL A 204 -19.24 -16.40 9.65
C VAL A 204 -20.07 -17.63 9.34
N LYS A 205 -19.68 -18.40 8.31
CA LYS A 205 -20.03 -19.79 8.23
C LYS A 205 -19.60 -20.22 9.60
N THR A 206 -20.58 -20.49 10.44
CA THR A 206 -20.41 -21.25 11.65
C THR A 206 -19.89 -22.59 11.15
N SER A 207 -18.61 -22.64 10.80
CA SER A 207 -17.77 -23.79 10.93
C SER A 207 -17.50 -24.00 12.43
N PHE A 208 -18.51 -23.81 13.28
CA PHE A 208 -18.89 -24.90 14.16
C PHE A 208 -19.17 -26.08 13.22
N ARG A 209 -18.10 -26.79 12.85
CA ARG A 209 -18.22 -28.24 12.85
C ARG A 209 -18.86 -28.51 14.19
N LEU A 210 -20.15 -28.81 14.19
CA LEU A 210 -20.78 -29.49 15.30
C LEU A 210 -20.00 -30.79 15.40
N GLY A 211 -18.87 -30.74 16.12
CA GLY A 211 -18.29 -31.90 16.72
C GLY A 211 -19.43 -32.57 17.48
N PRO A 212 -19.45 -33.92 17.53
CA PRO A 212 -20.60 -34.65 18.04
C PRO A 212 -21.03 -34.02 19.36
N LEU A 213 -22.28 -33.53 19.37
CA LEU A 213 -22.86 -32.83 20.51
C LEU A 213 -22.52 -33.61 21.79
N PRO A 214 -22.12 -32.94 22.89
CA PRO A 214 -21.95 -33.63 24.15
C PRO A 214 -23.25 -34.39 24.45
N CYS A 215 -23.13 -35.70 24.70
CA CYS A 215 -24.20 -36.71 24.76
C CYS A 215 -24.48 -37.55 23.49
N SER A 216 -23.66 -37.44 22.43
CA SER A 216 -23.67 -38.43 21.33
C SER A 216 -23.27 -39.84 21.82
N LYS A 217 -23.95 -40.89 21.34
CA LYS A 217 -23.61 -42.30 21.63
C LYS A 217 -22.12 -42.62 21.40
N LYS A 218 -21.48 -41.94 20.45
CA LYS A 218 -20.05 -42.09 20.11
C LYS A 218 -19.12 -41.46 21.16
N SER A 219 -19.54 -40.36 21.80
CA SER A 219 -18.81 -39.74 22.92
C SER A 219 -18.87 -40.62 24.18
N LYS A 220 -20.05 -41.21 24.48
CA LYS A 220 -20.23 -42.14 25.61
C LYS A 220 -19.38 -43.41 25.48
N GLN A 221 -19.19 -43.92 24.27
CA GLN A 221 -18.37 -45.12 24.04
C GLN A 221 -16.86 -44.86 24.24
N ASN A 222 -16.38 -43.64 23.97
CA ASN A 222 -14.99 -43.28 24.21
C ASN A 222 -14.67 -43.10 25.70
N LEU A 223 -15.62 -42.61 26.51
CA LEU A 223 -15.42 -42.49 27.96
C LEU A 223 -15.43 -43.84 28.70
N ARG A 224 -16.05 -44.88 28.13
CA ARG A 224 -16.02 -46.24 28.71
C ARG A 224 -14.69 -46.97 28.50
N ARG A 225 -13.76 -46.38 27.76
CA ARG A 225 -12.44 -46.95 27.45
C ARG A 225 -11.31 -46.34 28.31
N LEU A 226 -11.63 -45.35 29.15
CA LEU A 226 -10.76 -44.81 30.20
C LEU A 226 -11.11 -45.49 31.52
#